data_AF-A0A423VP43-F1
#
_entry.id   AF-A0A423VP43-F1
#
_cell.length_a   1.000
_cell.length_b   1.000
_cell.length_c   1.000
_cell.angle_alpha   90.00
_cell.angle_beta   90.00
_cell.angle_gamma   90.00
#
_symmetry.space_group_name_H-M   'P 1'
#
loop_
_entity.id
_entity.type
_entity.pdbx_description
1 polymer ?
#
loop_
_entity_poly.entity_id
_entity_poly.type
_entity_poly.pdbx_seq_one_letter_code
_entity_poly.pdbx_strand_id
1 'polypeptide(L)'
;MSHSRTPDSKSEHRNSAANVLCATLAKLEYGRGRIGDTITKVFQLMWHFTESDFATFVVPDTAFGVLAAHATIPLANAQPSTLEVLRRLPAILIFNWSNLLIFDLANQRSPESIAEDCINKPWRPIPSGKITGEQTRRVMLIAVPLSLGMNYYLSTWSQGVIIHLVTWLYNDLGGSDEAFVREVLIAVGYAMFNSGSLKIAAGCHTQQNGSGINEKGAVWTAVISAVILTTMQVQDLKDQEGDRLPI
;
A
#
# COMPACT_ATOMS: atom_id res chain seq x y z
N MET A 1 -51.42 57.29 24.53
CA MET A 1 -51.65 55.84 24.33
C MET A 1 -50.83 55.40 23.14
N SER A 2 -49.80 54.57 23.38
CA SER A 2 -48.84 54.10 22.39
C SER A 2 -49.46 52.94 21.59
N HIS A 3 -49.50 53.05 20.26
CA HIS A 3 -49.90 51.96 19.35
C HIS A 3 -48.78 50.91 19.25
N SER A 4 -49.05 49.69 19.71
CA SER A 4 -48.21 48.53 19.47
C SER A 4 -48.37 48.05 18.02
N ARG A 5 -47.27 48.06 17.25
CA ARG A 5 -47.21 47.33 15.97
C ARG A 5 -47.06 45.84 16.26
N THR A 6 -47.96 45.03 15.72
CA THR A 6 -47.80 43.57 15.68
C THR A 6 -46.70 43.20 14.68
N PRO A 7 -45.78 42.26 15.02
CA PRO A 7 -44.74 41.83 14.10
C PRO A 7 -45.33 41.09 12.88
N ASP A 8 -44.76 41.35 11.70
CA ASP A 8 -45.16 40.74 10.44
C ASP A 8 -44.65 39.29 10.37
N SER A 9 -45.53 38.33 10.65
CA SER A 9 -45.25 36.87 10.70
C SER A 9 -44.53 36.30 9.48
N LYS A 10 -44.67 36.91 8.29
CA LYS A 10 -43.96 36.47 7.07
C LYS A 10 -42.46 36.75 7.13
N SER A 11 -42.05 37.81 7.84
CA SER A 11 -40.63 38.15 8.04
C SER A 11 -39.95 37.20 9.02
N GLU A 12 -40.65 36.77 10.07
CA GLU A 12 -40.15 35.80 11.06
C GLU A 12 -39.97 34.41 10.45
N HIS A 13 -40.91 33.95 9.62
CA HIS A 13 -40.78 32.67 8.92
C HIS A 13 -39.63 32.64 7.89
N ARG A 14 -39.39 33.74 7.17
CA ARG A 14 -38.24 33.84 6.23
C ARG A 14 -36.90 33.85 6.95
N ASN A 15 -36.81 34.55 8.10
CA ASN A 15 -35.60 34.54 8.94
C ASN A 15 -35.33 33.16 9.54
N SER A 16 -36.38 32.43 9.94
CA SER A 16 -36.25 31.06 10.45
C SER A 16 -35.70 30.10 9.38
N ALA A 17 -36.24 30.13 8.15
CA ALA A 17 -35.78 29.27 7.07
C ALA A 17 -34.32 29.57 6.64
N ALA A 18 -33.93 30.85 6.57
CA ALA A 18 -32.56 31.25 6.26
C ALA A 18 -31.57 30.80 7.35
N ASN A 19 -31.95 30.91 8.62
CA ASN A 19 -31.13 30.45 9.75
C ASN A 19 -30.93 28.93 9.76
N VAL A 20 -31.97 28.16 9.43
CA VAL A 20 -31.89 26.70 9.31
C VAL A 20 -30.98 26.29 8.14
N LEU A 21 -31.08 26.99 7.00
CA LEU A 21 -30.23 26.74 5.83
C LEU A 21 -28.75 27.04 6.14
N CYS A 22 -28.44 28.19 6.74
CA CYS A 22 -27.08 28.54 7.16
C CYS A 22 -26.51 27.54 8.18
N ALA A 23 -27.29 27.11 9.17
CA ALA A 23 -26.85 26.10 10.13
C ALA A 23 -26.59 24.73 9.49
N THR A 24 -27.36 24.38 8.45
CA THR A 24 -27.17 23.13 7.69
C THR A 24 -25.91 23.20 6.82
N LEU A 25 -25.69 24.32 6.13
CA LEU A 25 -24.48 24.55 5.34
C LEU A 25 -23.22 24.55 6.22
N ALA A 26 -23.26 25.22 7.39
CA ALA A 26 -22.15 25.20 8.34
C ALA A 26 -21.85 23.79 8.88
N LYS A 27 -22.88 22.95 9.13
CA LYS A 27 -22.69 21.54 9.51
C LYS A 27 -22.07 20.71 8.38
N LEU A 28 -22.46 20.96 7.13
CA LEU A 28 -21.90 20.28 5.97
C LEU A 28 -20.44 20.70 5.71
N GLU A 29 -20.13 21.98 5.84
CA GLU A 29 -18.76 22.50 5.72
C GLU A 29 -17.87 22.00 6.87
N TYR A 30 -18.37 22.02 8.10
CA TYR A 30 -17.67 21.45 9.26
C TYR A 30 -17.44 19.94 9.12
N GLY A 31 -18.46 19.20 8.67
CA GLY A 31 -18.35 17.77 8.37
C GLY A 31 -17.33 17.49 7.26
N ARG A 32 -17.33 18.29 6.19
CA ARG A 32 -16.37 18.20 5.08
C ARG A 32 -14.94 18.50 5.54
N GLY A 33 -14.72 19.50 6.39
CA GLY A 33 -13.42 19.78 6.99
C GLY A 33 -12.90 18.60 7.80
N ARG A 34 -13.75 18.03 8.66
CA ARG A 34 -13.41 16.85 9.48
C ARG A 34 -13.12 15.60 8.66
N ILE A 35 -13.82 15.39 7.54
CA ILE A 35 -13.53 14.29 6.60
C ILE A 35 -12.16 14.49 5.95
N GLY A 36 -11.85 15.70 5.48
CA GLY A 36 -10.54 16.03 4.90
C GLY A 36 -9.39 15.78 5.87
N ASP A 37 -9.55 16.19 7.13
CA ASP A 37 -8.57 15.95 8.19
C ASP A 37 -8.39 14.45 8.47
N THR A 38 -9.48 13.69 8.44
CA THR A 38 -9.45 12.24 8.67
C THR A 38 -8.73 11.52 7.53
N ILE A 39 -9.04 11.86 6.28
CA ILE A 39 -8.37 11.30 5.10
C ILE A 39 -6.87 11.58 5.15
N THR A 40 -6.50 12.82 5.45
CA THR A 40 -5.09 13.22 5.56
C THR A 40 -4.35 12.40 6.62
N LYS A 41 -4.96 12.22 7.80
CA LYS A 41 -4.40 11.38 8.88
C LYS A 41 -4.25 9.92 8.47
N VAL A 42 -5.20 9.36 7.72
CA VAL A 42 -5.12 7.99 7.22
C VAL A 42 -3.95 7.84 6.24
N PHE A 43 -3.80 8.76 5.28
CA PHE A 43 -2.67 8.72 4.35
C PHE A 43 -1.32 8.91 5.05
N GLN A 44 -1.22 9.82 6.02
CA GLN A 44 -0.02 9.99 6.85
C GLN A 44 0.30 8.72 7.64
N LEU A 45 -0.71 8.05 8.18
CA LEU A 45 -0.52 6.80 8.89
C LEU A 45 -0.02 5.69 7.97
N MET A 46 -0.63 5.53 6.78
CA MET A 46 -0.16 4.60 5.76
C MET A 46 1.28 4.88 5.35
N TRP A 47 1.62 6.14 5.12
CA TRP A 47 2.99 6.55 4.82
C TRP A 47 3.95 6.11 5.93
N HIS A 48 3.65 6.44 7.19
CA HIS A 48 4.52 6.07 8.31
C HIS A 48 4.67 4.57 8.54
N PHE A 49 3.70 3.75 8.16
CA PHE A 49 3.88 2.30 8.14
C PHE A 49 4.95 1.90 7.12
N THR A 50 4.92 2.52 5.94
CA THR A 50 5.74 2.10 4.78
C THR A 50 7.06 2.85 4.61
N GLU A 51 7.26 3.95 5.33
CA GLU A 51 8.33 4.93 5.09
C GLU A 51 9.74 4.31 5.06
N SER A 52 10.03 3.40 5.99
CA SER A 52 11.34 2.73 6.09
C SER A 52 11.61 1.75 4.95
N ASP A 53 10.56 1.23 4.31
CA ASP A 53 10.63 0.11 3.38
C ASP A 53 10.31 0.54 1.94
N PHE A 54 9.73 1.73 1.76
CA PHE A 54 9.33 2.27 0.46
C PHE A 54 10.48 2.28 -0.56
N ALA A 55 11.66 2.76 -0.16
CA ALA A 55 12.82 2.82 -1.05
C ALA A 55 13.40 1.43 -1.38
N THR A 56 13.21 0.46 -0.49
CA THR A 56 13.75 -0.91 -0.61
C THR A 56 12.83 -1.81 -1.44
N PHE A 57 11.52 -1.53 -1.46
CA PHE A 57 10.53 -2.31 -2.22
C PHE A 57 10.03 -1.53 -3.44
N VAL A 58 9.31 -0.43 -3.23
CA VAL A 58 8.58 0.27 -4.30
C VAL A 58 9.51 0.76 -5.40
N VAL A 59 10.68 1.31 -5.07
CA VAL A 59 11.61 1.86 -6.06
C VAL A 59 12.20 0.76 -6.96
N PRO A 60 12.86 -0.29 -6.46
CA PRO A 60 13.44 -1.32 -7.32
C PRO A 60 12.38 -2.10 -8.12
N ASP A 61 11.22 -2.41 -7.55
CA ASP A 61 10.16 -3.13 -8.26
C ASP A 61 9.56 -2.29 -9.40
N THR A 62 9.38 -0.98 -9.16
CA THR A 62 8.96 -0.04 -10.19
C THR A 62 10.02 0.08 -11.29
N ALA A 63 11.30 0.20 -10.90
CA ALA A 63 12.42 0.28 -11.84
C ALA A 63 12.50 -0.98 -12.70
N PHE A 64 12.38 -2.17 -12.12
CA PHE A 64 12.31 -3.41 -12.88
C PHE A 64 11.19 -3.38 -13.91
N GLY A 65 9.95 -3.06 -13.51
CA GLY A 65 8.83 -3.02 -14.44
C GLY A 65 9.02 -2.05 -15.62
N VAL A 66 9.49 -0.83 -15.33
CA VAL A 66 9.72 0.21 -16.34
C VAL A 66 10.86 -0.14 -17.29
N LEU A 67 11.98 -0.62 -16.75
CA LEU A 67 13.17 -0.96 -17.55
C LEU A 67 12.95 -2.24 -18.35
N ALA A 68 12.34 -3.26 -17.75
CA ALA A 68 12.02 -4.52 -18.41
C ALA A 68 11.01 -4.33 -19.56
N ALA A 69 10.07 -3.39 -19.44
CA ALA A 69 9.15 -3.04 -20.52
C ALA A 69 9.85 -2.40 -21.74
N HIS A 70 11.06 -1.84 -21.56
CA HIS A 70 11.88 -1.24 -22.61
C HIS A 70 13.11 -2.09 -22.97
N ALA A 71 13.19 -3.32 -22.47
CA ALA A 71 14.29 -4.21 -22.83
C ALA A 71 14.30 -4.46 -24.35
N THR A 72 15.48 -4.43 -24.95
CA THR A 72 15.66 -4.70 -26.40
C THR A 72 15.16 -6.09 -26.79
N ILE A 73 15.22 -7.03 -25.85
CA ILE A 73 14.59 -8.34 -25.96
C ILE A 73 13.21 -8.24 -25.28
N PRO A 74 12.11 -8.51 -26.00
CA PRO A 74 10.79 -8.46 -25.40
C PRO A 74 10.68 -9.43 -24.22
N LEU A 75 10.34 -8.90 -23.04
CA LEU A 75 10.11 -9.66 -21.80
C LEU A 75 8.61 -9.89 -21.52
N ALA A 76 7.77 -9.13 -22.22
CA ALA A 76 6.35 -9.37 -22.33
C ALA A 76 6.00 -9.63 -23.79
N ASN A 77 4.81 -10.15 -24.01
CA ASN A 77 4.27 -10.38 -25.35
C ASN A 77 3.97 -9.07 -26.11
N ALA A 78 4.01 -7.92 -25.41
CA ALA A 78 3.87 -6.59 -25.97
C ALA A 78 5.15 -5.77 -25.76
N GLN A 79 5.37 -4.80 -26.65
CA GLN A 79 6.41 -3.78 -26.51
C GLN A 79 5.73 -2.41 -26.50
N PRO A 80 5.47 -1.84 -25.32
CA PRO A 80 4.83 -0.53 -25.22
C PRO A 80 5.81 0.58 -25.64
N SER A 81 5.26 1.67 -26.15
CA SER A 81 5.99 2.92 -26.29
C SER A 81 6.32 3.55 -24.93
N THR A 82 7.35 4.40 -24.89
CA THR A 82 7.73 5.11 -23.65
C THR A 82 6.59 5.93 -23.06
N LEU A 83 5.78 6.57 -23.90
CA LEU A 83 4.63 7.33 -23.45
C LEU A 83 3.57 6.44 -22.78
N GLU A 84 3.35 5.23 -23.28
CA GLU A 84 2.43 4.27 -22.65
C GLU A 84 2.93 3.81 -21.30
N VAL A 85 4.23 3.52 -21.16
CA VAL A 85 4.83 3.16 -19.87
C VAL A 85 4.73 4.30 -18.87
N LEU A 86 5.04 5.54 -19.28
CA LEU A 86 4.93 6.72 -18.42
C LEU A 86 3.49 6.96 -17.94
N ARG A 87 2.49 6.76 -18.80
CA ARG A 87 1.07 6.85 -18.41
C ARG A 87 0.66 5.79 -17.40
N ARG A 88 1.36 4.65 -17.37
CA ARG A 88 1.09 3.54 -16.44
C ARG A 88 1.93 3.61 -15.16
N LEU A 89 2.90 4.51 -15.07
CA LEU A 89 3.75 4.68 -13.88
C LEU A 89 2.95 4.87 -12.58
N PRO A 90 1.89 5.70 -12.52
CA PRO A 90 1.08 5.81 -11.31
C PRO A 90 0.44 4.48 -10.89
N ALA A 91 0.00 3.66 -11.85
CA ALA A 91 -0.58 2.35 -11.56
C ALA A 91 0.46 1.35 -11.03
N ILE A 92 1.69 1.40 -11.55
CA ILE A 92 2.82 0.60 -11.03
C ILE A 92 3.12 1.00 -9.58
N LEU A 93 3.22 2.30 -9.30
CA LEU A 93 3.48 2.82 -7.96
C LEU A 93 2.36 2.44 -6.97
N ILE A 94 1.09 2.55 -7.39
CA ILE A 94 -0.06 2.16 -6.56
C ILE A 94 -0.06 0.64 -6.32
N PHE A 95 0.23 -0.18 -7.33
CA PHE A 95 0.35 -1.63 -7.18
C PHE A 95 1.43 -1.99 -6.15
N ASN A 96 2.63 -1.44 -6.29
CA ASN A 96 3.74 -1.73 -5.37
C ASN A 96 3.45 -1.20 -3.96
N TRP A 97 3.02 0.05 -3.82
CA TRP A 97 2.79 0.65 -2.51
C TRP A 97 1.60 0.03 -1.76
N SER A 98 0.50 -0.30 -2.45
CA SER A 98 -0.66 -0.94 -1.81
C SER A 98 -0.36 -2.35 -1.30
N ASN A 99 0.43 -3.14 -2.04
CA ASN A 99 0.85 -4.46 -1.59
C ASN A 99 1.91 -4.38 -0.46
N LEU A 100 2.85 -3.42 -0.54
CA LEU A 100 3.80 -3.14 0.55
C LEU A 100 3.07 -2.75 1.84
N LEU A 101 2.06 -1.88 1.76
CA LEU A 101 1.26 -1.48 2.91
C LEU A 101 0.66 -2.70 3.64
N ILE A 102 0.18 -3.72 2.91
CA ILE A 102 -0.34 -4.93 3.55
C ILE A 102 0.75 -5.71 4.27
N PHE A 103 1.94 -5.82 3.66
CA PHE A 103 3.10 -6.42 4.31
C PHE A 103 3.47 -5.69 5.60
N ASP A 104 3.61 -4.37 5.57
CA ASP A 104 4.03 -3.58 6.74
C ASP A 104 3.00 -3.58 7.87
N LEU A 105 1.70 -3.54 7.54
CA LEU A 105 0.63 -3.69 8.53
C LEU A 105 0.71 -5.07 9.22
N ALA A 106 1.05 -6.13 8.48
CA ALA A 106 1.22 -7.47 9.03
C ALA A 106 2.49 -7.60 9.87
N ASN A 107 3.60 -7.03 9.38
CA ASN A 107 4.93 -7.16 9.97
C ASN A 107 5.10 -6.37 11.26
N GLN A 108 4.36 -5.28 11.46
CA GLN A 108 4.59 -4.40 12.62
C GLN A 108 3.69 -4.71 13.81
N ARG A 109 2.76 -5.68 13.72
CA ARG A 109 1.65 -5.81 14.68
C ARG A 109 1.84 -6.86 15.77
N SER A 110 2.75 -7.82 15.62
CA SER A 110 2.97 -8.86 16.64
C SER A 110 3.67 -8.26 17.86
N PRO A 111 3.45 -8.81 19.08
CA PRO A 111 4.16 -8.34 20.27
C PRO A 111 5.69 -8.32 20.09
N GLU A 112 6.24 -9.32 19.41
CA GLU A 112 7.66 -9.50 19.15
C GLU A 112 8.18 -8.39 18.22
N SER A 113 7.51 -8.16 17.09
CA SER A 113 7.89 -7.09 16.15
C SER A 113 7.70 -5.70 16.76
N ILE A 114 6.71 -5.52 17.63
CA ILE A 114 6.56 -4.25 18.38
C ILE A 114 7.75 -4.04 19.32
N ALA A 115 8.19 -5.08 20.04
CA ALA A 115 9.32 -5.00 20.95
C ALA A 115 10.63 -4.69 20.20
N GLU A 116 10.85 -5.33 19.06
CA GLU A 116 11.97 -5.07 18.16
C GLU A 116 11.93 -3.63 17.60
N ASP A 117 10.79 -3.20 17.06
CA ASP A 117 10.62 -1.87 16.49
C ASP A 117 10.72 -0.75 17.55
N CYS A 118 10.41 -1.03 18.83
CA CYS A 118 10.66 -0.05 19.90
C CYS A 118 12.14 0.33 20.04
N ILE A 119 13.03 -0.58 19.64
CA ILE A 119 14.49 -0.37 19.67
C ILE A 119 14.94 0.17 18.31
N ASN A 120 14.67 -0.57 17.24
CA ASN A 120 15.23 -0.28 15.92
C ASN A 120 14.53 0.90 15.23
N LYS A 121 13.21 1.04 15.42
CA LYS A 121 12.33 1.90 14.61
C LYS A 121 11.25 2.62 15.46
N PRO A 122 11.62 3.33 16.54
CA PRO A 122 10.66 3.88 17.51
C PRO A 122 9.68 4.93 16.94
N TRP A 123 9.98 5.46 15.75
CA TRP A 123 9.10 6.40 15.03
C TRP A 123 7.93 5.72 14.30
N ARG A 124 7.97 4.39 14.11
CA ARG A 124 6.91 3.62 13.44
C ARG A 124 5.57 3.78 14.17
N PRO A 125 4.43 3.61 13.48
CA PRO A 125 3.11 3.95 14.01
C PRO A 125 2.75 3.27 15.34
N ILE A 126 3.12 2.00 15.51
CA ILE A 126 2.77 1.25 16.71
C ILE A 126 3.68 1.59 17.90
N PRO A 127 5.02 1.54 17.77
CA PRO A 127 5.92 1.98 18.85
C PRO A 127 5.69 3.43 19.32
N SER A 128 5.39 4.34 18.38
CA SER A 128 5.11 5.75 18.70
C SER A 128 3.70 6.01 19.26
N GLY A 129 2.88 4.96 19.43
CA GLY A 129 1.54 5.06 20.02
C GLY A 129 0.49 5.72 19.12
N LYS A 130 0.74 5.86 17.80
CA LYS A 130 -0.24 6.42 16.85
C LYS A 130 -1.41 5.46 16.60
N ILE A 131 -1.16 4.16 16.69
CA ILE A 131 -2.14 3.08 16.51
C ILE A 131 -1.68 1.83 17.29
N THR A 132 -2.59 1.02 17.80
CA THR A 132 -2.24 -0.25 18.49
C THR A 132 -2.17 -1.42 17.52
N GLY A 133 -1.45 -2.50 17.87
CA GLY A 133 -1.42 -3.73 17.06
C GLY A 133 -2.82 -4.31 16.77
N GLU A 134 -3.74 -4.28 17.75
CA GLU A 134 -5.13 -4.71 17.54
C GLU A 134 -5.91 -3.79 16.60
N GLN A 135 -5.69 -2.47 16.67
CA GLN A 135 -6.28 -1.54 15.70
C GLN A 135 -5.73 -1.79 14.29
N THR A 136 -4.43 -2.02 14.16
CA THR A 136 -3.78 -2.40 12.89
C THR A 136 -4.38 -3.68 12.31
N ARG A 137 -4.56 -4.72 13.14
CA ARG A 137 -5.23 -5.97 12.73
C ARG A 137 -6.66 -5.73 12.22
N ARG A 138 -7.42 -4.83 12.86
CA ARG A 138 -8.77 -4.44 12.38
C ARG A 138 -8.72 -3.67 11.06
N VAL A 139 -7.75 -2.78 10.88
CA VAL A 139 -7.54 -2.07 9.62
C VAL A 139 -7.26 -3.06 8.48
N MET A 140 -6.47 -4.11 8.75
CA MET A 140 -6.17 -5.15 7.76
C MET A 140 -7.41 -5.89 7.24
N LEU A 141 -8.47 -6.06 8.05
CA LEU A 141 -9.74 -6.65 7.60
C LEU A 141 -10.38 -5.91 6.43
N ILE A 142 -10.06 -4.62 6.29
CA ILE A 142 -10.54 -3.77 5.18
C ILE A 142 -9.43 -3.60 4.13
N ALA A 143 -8.20 -3.37 4.57
CA ALA A 143 -7.08 -3.10 3.66
C ALA A 143 -6.77 -4.28 2.74
N VAL A 144 -6.82 -5.53 3.23
CA VAL A 144 -6.55 -6.73 2.44
C VAL A 144 -7.57 -6.89 1.29
N PRO A 145 -8.90 -6.88 1.53
CA PRO A 145 -9.87 -6.91 0.43
C PRO A 145 -9.71 -5.76 -0.57
N LEU A 146 -9.42 -4.54 -0.10
CA LEU A 146 -9.20 -3.39 -0.99
C LEU A 146 -7.96 -3.57 -1.87
N SER A 147 -6.86 -4.06 -1.30
CA SER A 147 -5.62 -4.35 -2.03
C SER A 147 -5.84 -5.47 -3.06
N LEU A 148 -6.52 -6.55 -2.70
CA LEU A 148 -6.88 -7.62 -3.64
C LEU A 148 -7.82 -7.12 -4.75
N GLY A 149 -8.78 -6.26 -4.43
CA GLY A 149 -9.63 -5.58 -5.41
C GLY A 149 -8.84 -4.68 -6.38
N MET A 150 -7.84 -3.95 -5.87
CA MET A 150 -6.91 -3.16 -6.69
C MET A 150 -6.09 -4.06 -7.62
N ASN A 151 -5.54 -5.17 -7.11
CA ASN A 151 -4.81 -6.15 -7.91
C ASN A 151 -5.68 -6.78 -9.01
N TYR A 152 -6.95 -7.07 -8.70
CA TYR A 152 -7.91 -7.53 -9.70
C TYR A 152 -8.12 -6.48 -10.80
N TYR A 153 -8.37 -5.22 -10.41
CA TYR A 153 -8.57 -4.10 -11.33
C TYR A 153 -7.36 -3.87 -12.25
N LEU A 154 -6.14 -4.00 -11.72
CA LEU A 154 -4.89 -3.86 -12.47
C LEU A 154 -4.49 -5.12 -13.27
N SER A 155 -5.33 -6.16 -13.27
CA SER A 155 -5.04 -7.47 -13.91
C SER A 155 -3.76 -8.15 -13.38
N THR A 156 -3.43 -7.90 -12.11
CA THR A 156 -2.32 -8.50 -11.36
C THR A 156 -2.83 -9.44 -10.26
N TRP A 157 -4.03 -10.02 -10.44
CA TRP A 157 -4.67 -10.87 -9.43
C TRP A 157 -3.77 -11.97 -8.88
N SER A 158 -3.11 -12.76 -9.74
CA SER A 158 -2.23 -13.84 -9.30
C SER A 158 -1.05 -13.33 -8.49
N GLN A 159 -0.45 -12.21 -8.90
CA GLN A 159 0.62 -11.55 -8.14
C GLN A 159 0.12 -11.11 -6.77
N GLY A 160 -1.01 -10.38 -6.72
CA GLY A 160 -1.60 -9.89 -5.48
C GLY A 160 -1.91 -11.01 -4.50
N VAL A 161 -2.57 -12.09 -4.95
CA VAL A 161 -2.89 -13.25 -4.10
C VAL A 161 -1.63 -13.91 -3.55
N ILE A 162 -0.60 -14.12 -4.37
CA ILE A 162 0.65 -14.74 -3.91
C ILE A 162 1.39 -13.81 -2.94
N ILE A 163 1.45 -12.50 -3.19
CA ILE A 163 2.05 -11.54 -2.25
C ILE A 163 1.35 -11.62 -0.90
N HIS A 164 0.01 -11.60 -0.86
CA HIS A 164 -0.74 -11.68 0.39
C HIS A 164 -0.55 -13.03 1.09
N LEU A 165 -0.49 -14.13 0.33
CA LEU A 165 -0.21 -15.45 0.88
C LEU A 165 1.19 -15.52 1.52
N VAL A 166 2.20 -15.01 0.83
CA VAL A 166 3.58 -14.93 1.34
C VAL A 166 3.65 -14.02 2.56
N THR A 167 2.98 -12.86 2.55
CA THR A 167 2.87 -11.99 3.72
C THR A 167 2.29 -12.72 4.93
N TRP A 168 1.25 -13.50 4.73
CA TRP A 168 0.65 -14.31 5.80
C TRP A 168 1.59 -15.43 6.26
N LEU A 169 2.20 -16.18 5.35
CA LEU A 169 3.18 -17.22 5.71
C LEU A 169 4.37 -16.64 6.50
N TYR A 170 4.85 -15.47 6.08
CA TYR A 170 5.96 -14.77 6.70
C TYR A 170 5.61 -14.34 8.12
N ASN A 171 4.50 -13.61 8.30
CA ASN A 171 4.20 -12.92 9.55
C ASN A 171 3.31 -13.72 10.51
N ASP A 172 2.30 -14.41 10.00
CA ASP A 172 1.28 -15.08 10.83
C ASP A 172 1.63 -16.53 11.15
N LEU A 173 2.40 -17.19 10.28
CA LEU A 173 2.85 -18.58 10.49
C LEU A 173 4.31 -18.68 10.96
N GLY A 174 4.97 -17.56 11.24
CA GLY A 174 6.37 -17.56 11.71
C GLY A 174 7.39 -17.93 10.63
N GLY A 175 7.06 -17.78 9.35
CA GLY A 175 8.01 -18.01 8.26
C GLY A 175 9.23 -17.07 8.30
N SER A 176 9.09 -15.91 8.95
CA SER A 176 10.18 -14.97 9.26
C SER A 176 11.23 -15.54 10.21
N ASP A 177 10.83 -16.45 11.09
CA ASP A 177 11.65 -16.93 12.21
C ASP A 177 12.64 -18.00 11.73
N GLU A 178 12.33 -18.62 10.59
CA GLU A 178 13.12 -19.64 9.94
C GLU A 178 14.02 -19.02 8.87
N ALA A 179 15.31 -18.84 9.16
CA ALA A 179 16.24 -18.07 8.32
C ALA A 179 16.18 -18.44 6.82
N PHE A 180 16.19 -19.74 6.46
CA PHE A 180 16.10 -20.13 5.06
C PHE A 180 14.72 -19.85 4.44
N VAL A 181 13.64 -20.10 5.19
CA VAL A 181 12.26 -19.89 4.71
C VAL A 181 11.99 -18.40 4.51
N ARG A 182 12.47 -17.56 5.43
CA ARG A 182 12.39 -16.10 5.35
C ARG A 182 12.93 -15.59 4.01
N GLU A 183 14.16 -15.96 3.67
CA GLU A 183 14.80 -15.50 2.43
C GLU A 183 14.03 -15.99 1.18
N VAL A 184 13.55 -17.24 1.19
CA VAL A 184 12.73 -17.79 0.10
C VAL A 184 11.41 -17.03 -0.05
N LEU A 185 10.72 -16.77 1.05
CA LEU A 185 9.46 -16.01 1.06
C LEU A 185 9.68 -14.58 0.53
N ILE A 186 10.74 -13.90 0.97
CA ILE A 186 11.09 -12.57 0.46
C ILE A 186 11.35 -12.62 -1.05
N ALA A 187 12.17 -13.57 -1.52
CA ALA A 187 12.49 -13.70 -2.94
C ALA A 187 11.25 -13.97 -3.81
N VAL A 188 10.31 -14.79 -3.33
CA VAL A 188 9.01 -15.04 -4.00
C VAL A 188 8.15 -13.79 -3.99
N GLY A 189 8.09 -13.05 -2.87
CA GLY A 189 7.40 -11.78 -2.78
C GLY A 189 7.89 -10.80 -3.86
N TYR A 190 9.20 -10.57 -3.91
CA TYR A 190 9.81 -9.72 -4.94
C TYR A 190 9.60 -10.24 -6.36
N ALA A 191 9.56 -11.56 -6.59
CA ALA A 191 9.21 -12.11 -7.89
C ALA A 191 7.82 -11.62 -8.34
N MET A 192 6.86 -11.58 -7.41
CA MET A 192 5.50 -11.15 -7.68
C MET A 192 5.38 -9.63 -7.86
N PHE A 193 6.11 -8.83 -7.06
CA PHE A 193 6.18 -7.38 -7.25
C PHE A 193 6.79 -7.01 -8.61
N ASN A 194 7.94 -7.61 -8.95
CA ASN A 194 8.62 -7.40 -10.23
C ASN A 194 7.75 -7.81 -11.42
N SER A 195 7.16 -9.02 -11.37
CA SER A 195 6.29 -9.50 -12.44
C SER A 195 5.00 -8.67 -12.58
N GLY A 196 4.40 -8.23 -11.47
CA GLY A 196 3.24 -7.35 -11.48
C GLY A 196 3.56 -5.99 -12.11
N SER A 197 4.68 -5.38 -11.71
CA SER A 197 5.17 -4.12 -12.27
C SER A 197 5.42 -4.22 -13.78
N LEU A 198 6.05 -5.31 -14.25
CA LEU A 198 6.25 -5.56 -15.68
C LEU A 198 4.92 -5.75 -16.43
N LYS A 199 3.96 -6.52 -15.88
CA LYS A 199 2.65 -6.72 -16.50
C LYS A 199 1.89 -5.40 -16.69
N ILE A 200 1.93 -4.54 -15.66
CA ILE A 200 1.30 -3.23 -15.72
C ILE A 200 2.03 -2.37 -16.76
N ALA A 201 3.36 -2.25 -16.68
CA ALA A 201 4.17 -1.45 -17.61
C ALA A 201 3.94 -1.86 -19.08
N ALA A 202 3.99 -3.16 -19.37
CA ALA A 202 3.78 -3.74 -20.69
C ALA A 202 2.34 -3.59 -21.22
N GLY A 203 1.37 -3.26 -20.36
CA GLY A 203 -0.03 -3.14 -20.77
C GLY A 203 -0.71 -4.48 -21.03
N CYS A 204 -0.28 -5.54 -20.33
CA CYS A 204 -0.85 -6.88 -20.50
C CYS A 204 -2.37 -6.92 -20.23
N HIS A 205 -2.90 -5.97 -19.46
CA HIS A 205 -4.33 -5.82 -19.17
C HIS A 205 -5.17 -5.30 -20.35
N THR A 206 -4.58 -4.62 -21.33
CA THR A 206 -5.31 -4.08 -22.49
C THR A 206 -5.34 -5.00 -23.69
N GLN A 207 -4.60 -6.12 -23.66
CA GLN A 207 -4.48 -7.01 -24.81
C GLN A 207 -5.57 -8.11 -24.78
N GLN A 208 -6.35 -8.20 -25.86
CA GLN A 208 -7.49 -9.13 -25.97
C GLN A 208 -7.10 -10.63 -25.89
N ASN A 209 -5.82 -10.95 -26.05
CA ASN A 209 -5.33 -12.34 -26.07
C ASN A 209 -4.63 -12.77 -24.76
N GLY A 210 -4.84 -12.06 -23.64
CA GLY A 210 -4.31 -12.48 -22.34
C GLY A 210 -2.78 -12.56 -22.32
N SER A 211 -2.12 -11.58 -22.93
CA SER A 211 -0.70 -11.67 -23.21
C SER A 211 0.12 -11.42 -21.93
N GLY A 212 0.51 -12.50 -21.24
CA GLY A 212 1.31 -12.46 -20.02
C GLY A 212 2.78 -12.05 -20.24
N ILE A 213 3.55 -12.12 -19.16
CA ILE A 213 5.02 -12.14 -19.23
C ILE A 213 5.42 -13.38 -20.03
N ASN A 214 6.37 -13.25 -20.96
CA ASN A 214 6.85 -14.39 -21.73
C ASN A 214 7.93 -15.17 -20.95
N GLU A 215 8.42 -16.27 -21.52
CA GLU A 215 9.45 -17.10 -20.89
C GLU A 215 10.69 -16.30 -20.47
N LYS A 216 11.15 -15.36 -21.32
CA LYS A 216 12.33 -14.53 -21.01
C LYS A 216 12.06 -13.58 -19.87
N GLY A 217 10.88 -12.98 -19.81
CA GLY A 217 10.49 -12.15 -18.67
C GLY A 217 10.40 -12.96 -17.39
N ALA A 218 9.89 -14.20 -17.44
CA ALA A 218 9.88 -15.09 -16.27
C ALA A 218 11.31 -15.44 -15.81
N VAL A 219 12.23 -15.71 -16.74
CA VAL A 219 13.65 -15.93 -16.43
C VAL A 219 14.27 -14.71 -15.78
N TRP A 220 14.07 -13.50 -16.32
CA TRP A 220 14.63 -12.28 -15.74
C TRP A 220 14.01 -11.93 -14.38
N THR A 221 12.71 -12.19 -14.17
CA THR A 221 12.11 -12.11 -12.84
C THR A 221 12.79 -13.08 -11.88
N ALA A 222 13.03 -14.34 -12.28
CA ALA A 222 13.72 -15.31 -11.44
C ALA A 222 15.17 -14.91 -11.12
N VAL A 223 15.90 -14.35 -12.10
CA VAL A 223 17.27 -13.85 -11.89
C VAL A 223 17.29 -12.73 -10.87
N ILE A 224 16.40 -11.74 -10.98
CA ILE A 224 16.35 -10.63 -10.01
C ILE A 224 15.90 -11.12 -8.63
N SER A 225 14.95 -12.05 -8.56
CA SER A 225 14.58 -12.70 -7.29
C SER A 225 15.74 -13.47 -6.67
N ALA A 226 16.59 -14.13 -7.47
CA ALA A 226 17.78 -14.81 -6.96
C ALA A 226 18.83 -13.83 -6.43
N VAL A 227 19.00 -12.67 -7.08
CA VAL A 227 19.84 -11.59 -6.54
C VAL A 227 19.32 -11.20 -5.16
N ILE A 228 18.03 -10.91 -5.03
CA ILE A 228 17.39 -10.51 -3.77
C ILE A 228 17.56 -11.59 -2.70
N LEU A 229 17.30 -12.85 -3.02
CA LEU A 229 17.52 -14.01 -2.14
C LEU A 229 18.92 -14.03 -1.52
N THR A 230 19.93 -13.55 -2.26
CA THR A 230 21.33 -13.58 -1.83
C THR A 230 21.84 -12.26 -1.24
N THR A 231 21.05 -11.18 -1.31
CA THR A 231 21.47 -9.85 -0.87
C THR A 231 20.59 -9.24 0.21
N MET A 232 19.37 -9.74 0.41
CA MET A 232 18.42 -9.13 1.34
C MET A 232 18.92 -9.10 2.78
N GLN A 233 19.74 -10.08 3.17
CA GLN A 233 20.35 -10.19 4.50
C GLN A 233 21.16 -8.95 4.91
N VAL A 234 21.59 -8.13 3.95
CA VAL A 234 22.26 -6.84 4.23
C VAL A 234 21.32 -5.86 4.94
N GLN A 235 20.01 -5.96 4.73
CA GLN A 235 19.02 -5.09 5.40
C GLN A 235 18.98 -5.32 6.92
N ASP A 236 19.20 -6.55 7.38
CA ASP A 236 19.14 -6.94 8.80
C ASP A 236 20.32 -6.36 9.61
N LEU A 237 21.37 -5.86 8.94
CA LEU A 237 22.51 -5.25 9.64
C LEU A 237 22.14 -4.00 10.44
N LYS A 238 21.05 -3.30 10.07
CA LYS A 238 20.56 -2.12 10.80
C LYS A 238 19.69 -2.47 12.01
N ASP A 239 19.21 -3.71 12.07
CA ASP A 239 18.18 -4.16 13.03
C ASP A 239 18.76 -5.06 14.15
N GLN A 240 20.10 -5.18 14.20
CA GLN A 240 20.85 -6.04 15.13
C GLN A 240 20.56 -5.81 16.62
N GLU A 241 20.18 -4.60 17.04
CA GLU A 241 19.90 -4.33 18.45
C GLU A 241 18.56 -4.94 18.89
N GLY A 242 17.51 -4.77 18.07
CA GLY A 242 16.23 -5.43 18.27
C GLY A 242 16.28 -6.95 18.13
N ASP A 243 17.04 -7.47 17.15
CA ASP A 243 17.16 -8.92 16.89
C ASP A 243 17.77 -9.72 18.05
N ARG A 244 18.45 -9.06 18.98
CA ARG A 244 19.06 -9.68 20.17
C ARG A 244 18.08 -9.90 21.31
N LEU A 245 16.86 -9.38 21.21
CA LEU A 245 15.86 -9.61 22.23
C LEU A 245 15.60 -11.12 22.37
N PRO A 246 15.51 -11.66 23.60
CA PRO A 246 15.10 -13.04 23.79
C PRO A 246 13.64 -13.17 23.36
N ILE A 247 13.41 -13.87 22.25
CA ILE A 247 12.10 -14.24 21.72
C ILE A 247 11.65 -15.56 22.36
#